data_AF-A0A969ILZ8-F1
#
_entry.id   AF-A0A969ILZ8-F1
#
_cell.length_a   1.000
_cell.length_b   1.000
_cell.length_c   1.000
_cell.angle_alpha   90.00
_cell.angle_beta   90.00
_cell.angle_gamma   90.00
#
_symmetry.space_group_name_H-M   'P 1'
#
loop_
_entity.id
_entity.type
_entity.pdbx_description
1 polymer ?
#
loop_
_entity_poly.entity_id
_entity_poly.type
_entity_poly.pdbx_seq_one_letter_code
_entity_poly.pdbx_strand_id
1 'polypeptide(L)'
;MHDLTREQLETLSIRPGSPLLICDVDEVVVHFTRDFETYLGARELELDTMSLALSGNVKHRASGVPIPDPDLQTLVTEFFMDRTLHMEPIDGAIESLQSLAEDCQIVMLTNLPHEAGALRRRNLEGHGCPTLSSPTADQKAPRSPPYPKWPMRPSSSSTTAQPLSRLPISTRRMCI
;
A
#
# COMPACT_ATOMS: atom_id res chain seq x y z
N MET A 1 10.12 -0.28 15.22
CA MET A 1 9.10 0.52 14.52
C MET A 1 9.58 1.94 14.54
N HIS A 2 9.63 2.62 13.40
CA HIS A 2 10.06 4.02 13.32
C HIS A 2 9.05 4.92 14.05
N ASP A 3 9.50 5.99 14.70
CA ASP A 3 8.64 6.82 15.55
C ASP A 3 7.52 7.50 14.74
N LEU A 4 7.82 7.99 13.53
CA LEU A 4 6.81 8.53 12.62
C LEU A 4 5.72 7.50 12.25
N THR A 5 6.10 6.25 11.98
CA THR A 5 5.12 5.20 11.66
C THR A 5 4.22 4.91 12.85
N ARG A 6 4.76 5.00 14.07
CA ARG A 6 3.95 4.86 15.29
C ARG A 6 2.90 5.96 15.38
N GLU A 7 3.33 7.21 15.25
CA GLU A 7 2.45 8.38 15.31
C GLU A 7 1.32 8.28 14.27
N GLN A 8 1.64 7.88 13.05
CA GLN A 8 0.66 7.64 11.98
C GLN A 8 -0.38 6.57 12.40
N LEU A 9 0.06 5.43 12.93
CA LEU A 9 -0.84 4.38 13.39
C LEU A 9 -1.72 4.82 14.56
N GLU A 10 -1.19 5.62 15.49
CA GLU A 10 -1.94 6.14 16.64
C GLU A 10 -3.04 7.12 16.24
N THR A 11 -2.91 7.79 15.10
CA THR A 11 -3.95 8.69 14.56
C THR A 11 -5.07 7.96 13.80
N LEU A 12 -4.88 6.68 13.43
CA LEU A 12 -5.89 5.92 12.69
C LEU A 12 -7.07 5.57 13.60
N SER A 13 -8.27 5.99 13.21
CA SER A 13 -9.51 5.59 13.87
C SER A 13 -10.16 4.42 13.12
N ILE A 14 -10.04 3.21 13.67
CA ILE A 14 -10.62 1.98 13.10
C ILE A 14 -11.80 1.55 13.99
N ARG A 15 -12.98 1.42 13.38
CA ARG A 15 -14.20 0.91 14.01
C ARG A 15 -14.08 -0.61 14.26
N PRO A 16 -14.13 -1.06 15.52
CA PRO A 16 -14.13 -2.49 15.83
C PRO A 16 -15.37 -3.18 15.25
N GLY A 17 -15.21 -4.43 14.80
CA GLY A 17 -16.32 -5.24 14.28
C GLY A 17 -16.77 -4.91 12.86
N SER A 18 -16.20 -3.88 12.22
CA SER A 18 -16.36 -3.63 10.78
C SER A 18 -15.19 -4.24 10.00
N PRO A 19 -15.39 -4.80 8.79
CA PRO A 19 -14.29 -5.24 7.93
C PRO A 19 -13.29 -4.12 7.65
N LEU A 20 -12.00 -4.47 7.51
CA LEU A 20 -10.90 -3.56 7.22
C LEU A 20 -10.13 -4.05 5.99
N LEU A 21 -10.03 -3.19 4.97
CA LEU A 21 -9.18 -3.33 3.81
C LEU A 21 -7.95 -2.44 3.99
N ILE A 22 -6.76 -3.04 3.88
CA ILE A 22 -5.51 -2.30 3.71
C ILE A 22 -5.18 -2.41 2.23
N CYS A 23 -5.07 -1.26 1.56
CA CYS A 23 -4.82 -1.19 0.13
C CYS A 23 -3.47 -0.53 -0.10
N ASP A 24 -2.59 -1.19 -0.84
CA ASP A 24 -1.39 -0.54 -1.38
C ASP A 24 -1.81 0.50 -2.42
N VAL A 25 -0.98 1.51 -2.63
CA VAL A 25 -1.34 2.63 -3.52
C VAL A 25 -0.53 2.60 -4.81
N ASP A 26 0.79 2.40 -4.71
CA ASP A 26 1.69 2.49 -5.84
C ASP A 26 1.54 1.27 -6.74
N GLU A 27 1.20 1.48 -8.03
CA GLU A 27 0.89 0.41 -9.00
C GLU A 27 -0.38 -0.42 -8.69
N VAL A 28 -1.17 -0.02 -7.68
CA VAL A 28 -2.46 -0.63 -7.36
C VAL A 28 -3.62 0.35 -7.55
N VAL A 29 -3.45 1.58 -7.06
CA VAL A 29 -4.43 2.65 -7.20
C VAL A 29 -3.99 3.68 -8.22
N VAL A 30 -2.68 3.97 -8.30
CA VAL A 30 -2.11 4.95 -9.23
C VAL A 30 -0.99 4.35 -10.06
N HIS A 31 -0.80 4.87 -11.27
CA HIS A 31 0.20 4.39 -12.22
C HIS A 31 1.63 4.84 -11.87
N PHE A 32 2.28 4.16 -10.92
CA PHE A 32 3.65 4.45 -10.53
C PHE A 32 4.65 4.21 -11.67
N THR A 33 4.62 3.03 -12.28
CA THR A 33 5.65 2.60 -13.25
C THR A 33 5.62 3.46 -14.51
N ARG A 34 4.43 3.75 -15.03
CA ARG A 34 4.24 4.61 -16.21
C ARG A 34 4.82 6.01 -16.01
N ASP A 35 4.52 6.63 -14.87
CA ASP A 35 5.05 7.96 -14.55
C ASP A 35 6.56 7.92 -14.30
N PHE A 36 7.05 6.86 -13.66
CA PHE A 36 8.47 6.69 -13.40
C PHE A 36 9.28 6.48 -14.68
N GLU A 37 8.82 5.64 -15.61
CA GLU A 37 9.44 5.47 -16.94
C GLU A 37 9.49 6.79 -17.71
N THR A 38 8.41 7.57 -17.68
CA THR A 38 8.36 8.90 -18.31
C THR A 38 9.39 9.85 -17.68
N TYR A 39 9.49 9.84 -16.34
CA TYR A 39 10.43 10.67 -15.59
C TYR A 39 11.89 10.30 -15.84
N LEU A 40 12.18 9.00 -15.97
CA LEU A 40 13.49 8.46 -16.33
C LEU A 40 13.86 8.79 -17.77
N GLY A 41 12.93 8.63 -18.71
CA GLY A 41 13.14 8.89 -20.13
C GLY A 41 13.58 10.34 -20.41
N ALA A 42 13.05 11.30 -19.65
CA ALA A 42 13.48 12.70 -19.72
C ALA A 42 14.94 12.94 -19.26
N ARG A 43 15.59 11.95 -18.66
CA ARG A 43 16.96 11.99 -18.11
C ARG A 43 17.92 11.03 -18.80
N GLU A 44 17.54 10.48 -19.97
CA GLU A 44 18.31 9.44 -20.67
C GLU A 44 18.56 8.19 -19.82
N LEU A 45 17.63 7.91 -18.90
CA LEU A 45 17.59 6.71 -18.09
C LEU A 45 16.44 5.81 -18.56
N GLU A 46 16.57 4.52 -18.29
CA GLU A 46 15.52 3.53 -18.53
C GLU A 46 15.39 2.59 -17.33
N LEU A 47 14.19 2.04 -17.15
CA LEU A 47 13.91 1.03 -16.15
C LEU A 47 13.97 -0.36 -16.82
N ASP A 48 14.83 -1.22 -16.32
CA ASP A 48 14.79 -2.64 -16.62
C ASP A 48 13.65 -3.30 -15.85
N THR A 49 12.58 -3.68 -16.55
CA THR A 49 11.36 -4.25 -15.97
C THR A 49 11.45 -5.75 -15.68
N MET A 50 12.61 -6.38 -15.91
CA MET A 50 12.80 -7.81 -15.64
C MET A 50 12.76 -8.15 -14.13
N SER A 51 12.93 -7.15 -13.25
CA SER A 51 12.67 -7.32 -11.82
C SER A 51 11.90 -6.14 -11.23
N LEU A 52 11.18 -6.40 -10.13
CA LEU A 52 10.41 -5.36 -9.42
C LEU A 52 11.28 -4.47 -8.53
N ALA A 53 12.58 -4.75 -8.41
CA ALA A 53 13.50 -3.93 -7.62
C ALA A 53 14.00 -2.75 -8.46
N LEU A 54 13.93 -1.52 -7.93
CA LEU A 54 14.50 -0.34 -8.61
C LEU A 54 16.04 -0.35 -8.61
N SER A 55 16.64 -0.80 -7.50
CA SER A 55 18.10 -0.90 -7.35
C SER A 55 18.66 -1.92 -8.33
N GLY A 56 19.63 -1.49 -9.13
CA GLY A 56 20.22 -2.28 -10.21
C GLY A 56 19.43 -2.28 -11.53
N ASN A 57 18.19 -1.78 -11.55
CA ASN A 57 17.34 -1.79 -12.74
C ASN A 57 17.23 -0.44 -13.44
N VAL A 58 17.49 0.68 -12.74
CA VAL A 58 17.57 1.98 -13.40
C VAL A 58 18.94 2.13 -14.05
N LYS A 59 18.98 2.31 -15.37
CA LYS A 59 20.21 2.27 -16.17
C LYS A 59 20.31 3.48 -17.10
N HIS A 60 21.54 3.87 -17.44
CA HIS A 60 21.78 4.80 -18.53
C HIS A 60 21.40 4.17 -19.87
N ARG A 61 20.52 4.82 -20.62
CA ARG A 61 20.01 4.30 -21.90
C ARG A 61 21.11 4.06 -22.94
N ALA A 62 22.14 4.90 -22.94
CA ALA A 62 23.24 4.81 -23.90
C ALA A 62 24.22 3.65 -23.63
N SER A 63 24.44 3.30 -22.36
CA SER A 63 25.48 2.34 -21.97
C SER A 63 24.93 1.04 -21.37
N GLY A 64 23.65 1.02 -20.96
CA GLY A 64 23.05 -0.07 -20.20
C GLY A 64 23.61 -0.23 -18.79
N VAL A 65 24.45 0.70 -18.32
CA VAL A 65 25.08 0.63 -17.00
C VAL A 65 24.10 1.13 -15.93
N PRO A 66 23.86 0.37 -14.84
CA PRO A 66 23.04 0.81 -13.73
C PRO A 66 23.59 2.07 -13.06
N ILE A 67 22.70 2.96 -12.65
CA ILE A 67 23.09 4.10 -11.82
C ILE A 67 23.47 3.65 -10.40
N PRO A 68 24.38 4.35 -9.70
CA PRO A 68 24.70 4.05 -8.31
C PRO A 68 23.48 4.17 -7.37
N ASP A 69 23.43 3.35 -6.32
CA ASP A 69 22.33 3.37 -5.35
C ASP A 69 22.08 4.76 -4.71
N PRO A 70 23.09 5.56 -4.32
CA PRO A 70 22.85 6.92 -3.78
C PRO A 70 22.14 7.85 -4.76
N ASP A 71 22.50 7.75 -6.05
CA ASP A 71 21.91 8.56 -7.11
C ASP A 71 20.46 8.11 -7.36
N LEU A 72 20.20 6.80 -7.32
CA LEU A 72 18.86 6.25 -7.40
C LEU A 72 17.98 6.71 -6.23
N GLN A 73 18.47 6.69 -4.99
CA GLN A 73 17.68 7.14 -3.83
C GLN A 73 17.30 8.62 -3.96
N THR A 74 18.24 9.45 -4.42
CA THR A 74 17.99 10.87 -4.69
C THR A 74 16.93 11.03 -5.79
N LEU A 75 17.11 10.32 -6.91
CA LEU A 75 16.19 10.36 -8.05
C LEU A 75 14.76 9.91 -7.69
N VAL A 76 14.62 8.85 -6.90
CA VAL A 76 13.31 8.36 -6.43
C VAL A 76 12.65 9.37 -5.49
N THR A 77 13.43 10.01 -4.61
CA THR A 77 12.91 11.05 -3.71
C THR A 77 12.40 12.26 -4.51
N GLU A 78 13.20 12.74 -5.47
CA GLU A 78 12.81 13.84 -6.36
C GLU A 78 11.58 13.49 -7.20
N PHE A 79 11.53 12.27 -7.75
CA PHE A 79 10.39 11.77 -8.49
C PHE A 79 9.10 11.86 -7.68
N PHE A 80 9.12 11.37 -6.43
CA PHE A 80 7.92 11.42 -5.61
C PHE A 80 7.53 12.85 -5.24
N MET A 81 8.48 13.74 -4.96
CA MET A 81 8.15 15.14 -4.68
C MET A 81 7.55 15.87 -5.89
N ASP A 82 8.01 15.56 -7.10
CA ASP A 82 7.55 16.19 -8.34
C ASP A 82 6.21 15.60 -8.82
N ARG A 83 6.07 14.27 -8.78
CA ARG A 83 5.01 13.55 -9.51
C ARG A 83 3.82 13.16 -8.67
N THR A 84 3.98 12.99 -7.34
CA THR A 84 2.94 12.37 -6.48
C THR A 84 1.58 13.06 -6.58
N LEU A 85 1.53 14.39 -6.70
CA LEU A 85 0.26 15.12 -6.79
C LEU A 85 -0.49 14.85 -8.11
N HIS A 86 0.25 14.51 -9.17
CA HIS A 86 -0.23 14.45 -10.55
C HIS A 86 -0.33 13.02 -11.10
N MET A 87 -0.09 12.01 -10.26
CA MET A 87 -0.26 10.61 -10.66
C MET A 87 -1.72 10.32 -10.95
N GLU A 88 -1.94 9.63 -12.07
CA GLU A 88 -3.27 9.26 -12.54
C GLU A 88 -3.68 7.88 -11.99
N PRO A 89 -4.97 7.70 -11.68
CA PRO A 89 -5.47 6.43 -11.17
C PRO A 89 -5.39 5.33 -12.22
N ILE A 90 -5.28 4.09 -11.75
CA ILE A 90 -5.46 2.89 -12.57
C ILE A 90 -6.95 2.72 -12.87
N ASP A 91 -7.25 2.35 -14.12
CA ASP A 91 -8.63 2.15 -14.59
C ASP A 91 -9.43 1.23 -13.65
N GLY A 92 -10.57 1.73 -13.15
CA GLY A 92 -11.47 0.99 -12.27
C GLY A 92 -11.04 0.93 -10.80
N ALA A 93 -9.85 1.44 -10.43
CA ALA A 93 -9.36 1.37 -9.05
C ALA A 93 -10.21 2.22 -8.10
N ILE A 94 -10.52 3.46 -8.50
CA ILE A 94 -11.31 4.38 -7.67
C ILE A 94 -12.74 3.86 -7.50
N GLU A 95 -13.37 3.41 -8.58
CA GLU A 95 -14.74 2.87 -8.56
C GLU A 95 -14.83 1.61 -7.69
N SER A 96 -13.83 0.73 -7.79
CA SER A 96 -13.76 -0.48 -6.98
C SER A 96 -13.62 -0.15 -5.49
N LEU A 97 -12.77 0.83 -5.15
CA LEU A 97 -12.60 1.28 -3.77
C LEU A 97 -13.87 1.97 -3.23
N GLN A 98 -14.57 2.74 -4.05
CA GLN A 98 -15.87 3.33 -3.71
C GLN A 98 -16.91 2.26 -3.38
N SER A 99 -17.03 1.23 -4.22
CA SER A 99 -17.94 0.11 -3.95
C SER A 99 -17.57 -0.65 -2.67
N LEU A 100 -16.27 -0.93 -2.46
CA LEU A 100 -15.81 -1.62 -1.25
C LEU A 100 -16.01 -0.79 0.02
N ALA A 101 -15.93 0.54 -0.07
CA ALA A 101 -16.11 1.44 1.06
C ALA A 101 -17.54 1.42 1.64
N GLU A 102 -18.53 0.89 0.91
CA GLU A 102 -19.89 0.69 1.41
C GLU A 102 -19.93 -0.34 2.55
N ASP A 103 -19.09 -1.38 2.46
CA ASP A 103 -19.10 -2.54 3.36
C ASP A 103 -17.87 -2.63 4.28
N CYS A 104 -16.81 -1.86 4.01
CA CYS A 104 -15.57 -1.93 4.78
C CYS A 104 -14.89 -0.58 5.01
N GLN A 105 -13.99 -0.59 5.99
CA GLN A 105 -13.06 0.51 6.25
C GLN A 105 -11.84 0.35 5.35
N ILE A 106 -11.35 1.43 4.75
CA ILE A 106 -10.19 1.38 3.86
C ILE A 106 -9.05 2.24 4.41
N VAL A 107 -7.89 1.61 4.59
CA VAL A 107 -6.63 2.26 4.94
C VAL A 107 -5.68 2.14 3.76
N MET A 108 -5.17 3.28 3.30
CA MET A 108 -4.18 3.34 2.24
C MET A 108 -2.76 3.22 2.82
N LEU A 109 -1.98 2.31 2.26
CA LEU A 109 -0.59 2.05 2.64
C LEU A 109 0.30 2.39 1.45
N THR A 110 1.39 3.12 1.67
CA THR A 110 2.30 3.52 0.60
C THR A 110 3.72 3.64 1.13
N ASN A 111 4.70 3.35 0.29
CA ASN A 111 6.12 3.48 0.63
C ASN A 111 6.70 4.80 0.10
N LEU A 112 6.02 5.90 0.40
CA LEU A 112 6.50 7.23 0.04
C LEU A 112 7.51 7.76 1.06
N PRO A 113 8.39 8.67 0.64
CA PRO A 113 9.02 9.59 1.57
C PRO A 113 7.95 10.36 2.34
N HIS A 114 8.18 10.56 3.64
CA HIS A 114 7.21 11.18 4.54
C HIS A 114 6.79 12.58 4.08
N GLU A 115 7.70 13.32 3.46
CA GLU A 115 7.47 14.65 2.90
C GLU A 115 6.42 14.64 1.77
N ALA A 116 6.26 13.51 1.06
CA ALA A 116 5.30 13.35 -0.03
C ALA A 116 3.92 12.85 0.43
N GLY A 117 3.77 12.42 1.68
CA GLY A 117 2.50 11.86 2.20
C GLY A 117 1.32 12.85 2.11
N ALA A 118 1.56 14.14 2.31
CA ALA A 118 0.52 15.16 2.13
C ALA A 118 0.12 15.35 0.66
N LEU A 119 1.06 15.23 -0.27
CA LEU A 119 0.78 15.28 -1.71
C LEU A 119 -0.06 14.07 -2.13
N ARG A 120 0.27 12.88 -1.61
CA ARG A 120 -0.48 11.65 -1.92
C ARG A 120 -1.92 11.74 -1.44
N ARG A 121 -2.15 12.26 -0.24
CA ARG A 121 -3.52 12.45 0.25
C ARG A 121 -4.33 13.37 -0.66
N ARG A 122 -3.75 14.52 -1.04
CA ARG A 122 -4.40 15.46 -1.96
C ARG A 122 -4.64 14.85 -3.35
N ASN A 123 -3.73 14.02 -3.82
CA ASN A 123 -3.89 13.28 -5.07
C ASN A 123 -5.10 12.33 -5.00
N LEU A 124 -5.16 11.48 -3.98
CA LEU A 124 -6.26 10.54 -3.78
C LEU A 124 -7.60 11.27 -3.56
N GLU A 125 -7.60 12.34 -2.77
CA GLU A 125 -8.79 13.20 -2.56
C GLU A 125 -9.26 13.84 -3.87
N GLY A 126 -8.32 14.34 -4.70
CA GLY A 126 -8.62 14.95 -6.00
C GLY A 126 -9.30 13.97 -6.97
N HIS A 127 -8.99 12.68 -6.86
CA HIS A 127 -9.60 11.61 -7.65
C HIS A 127 -10.88 11.03 -7.01
N GLY A 128 -11.32 11.53 -5.86
CA GLY A 128 -12.54 11.05 -5.18
C GLY A 128 -12.36 9.69 -4.48
N CYS A 129 -11.14 9.34 -4.08
CA CYS A 129 -10.84 8.09 -3.41
C CYS A 129 -11.38 8.05 -1.97
N PRO A 130 -12.15 7.02 -1.57
CA PRO A 130 -12.68 6.90 -0.21
C PRO A 130 -11.56 6.44 0.73
N THR A 131 -10.99 7.36 1.49
CA THR A 131 -9.95 7.04 2.47
C THR A 131 -10.43 7.36 3.88
N LEU A 132 -10.07 6.52 4.85
CA LEU A 132 -10.09 6.95 6.25
C LEU A 132 -9.03 8.04 6.39
N SER A 133 -9.48 9.28 6.54
CA SER A 133 -8.60 10.45 6.67
C SER A 133 -7.71 10.34 7.92
N SER A 134 -6.46 9.90 7.73
CA SER A 134 -5.27 10.08 8.60
C SER A 134 -3.99 9.96 7.77
N PRO A 135 -2.78 10.38 8.23
CA PRO A 135 -1.59 10.37 7.40
C PRO A 135 -1.19 8.94 7.01
N THR A 136 -0.96 8.74 5.71
CA THR A 136 -0.51 7.48 5.12
C THR A 136 0.68 6.92 5.89
N ALA A 137 0.60 5.64 6.25
CA ALA A 137 1.72 4.97 6.91
C ALA A 137 2.87 4.81 5.91
N ASP A 138 3.94 5.59 6.08
CA ASP A 138 5.14 5.49 5.27
C ASP A 138 6.01 4.35 5.82
N GLN A 139 6.19 3.29 5.04
CA GLN A 139 7.07 2.18 5.43
C GLN A 139 8.42 2.26 4.72
N LYS A 140 9.47 2.73 5.41
CA LYS A 140 10.83 2.35 5.00
C LYS A 140 11.07 0.87 5.34
N ALA A 141 10.68 -0.03 4.43
CA ALA A 141 10.74 -1.47 4.68
C ALA A 141 12.20 -1.96 4.75
N PRO A 142 12.64 -2.63 5.84
CA PRO A 142 13.74 -3.58 5.72
C PRO A 142 13.26 -4.80 4.92
N ARG A 143 14.09 -5.30 3.99
CA ARG A 143 13.77 -6.47 3.14
C ARG A 143 13.20 -7.61 3.99
N SER A 144 11.98 -8.03 3.69
CA SER A 144 11.29 -9.06 4.46
C SER A 144 12.00 -10.42 4.29
N PRO A 145 12.21 -11.20 5.37
CA PRO A 145 12.50 -12.63 5.22
C PRO A 145 11.27 -13.33 4.60
N PRO A 146 11.44 -14.50 3.94
CA PRO A 146 10.36 -15.16 3.22
C PRO A 146 9.15 -15.45 4.13
N TYR A 147 7.96 -15.11 3.64
CA TYR A 147 6.70 -15.28 4.37
C TYR A 147 6.45 -16.75 4.74
N PRO A 148 6.10 -17.07 5.99
CA PRO A 148 5.53 -18.37 6.33
C PRO A 148 4.12 -18.49 5.76
N LYS A 149 3.78 -19.67 5.22
CA LYS A 149 2.48 -19.97 4.62
C LYS A 149 1.34 -19.71 5.61
N TRP A 150 0.41 -18.83 5.23
CA TRP A 150 -0.82 -18.60 5.97
C TRP A 150 -1.70 -19.87 5.93
N PRO A 151 -2.16 -20.40 7.08
CA PRO A 151 -3.04 -21.56 7.06
C PRO A 151 -4.40 -21.14 6.46
N MET A 152 -4.75 -21.73 5.31
CA MET A 152 -6.08 -21.58 4.74
C MET A 152 -7.13 -22.02 5.77
N ARG A 153 -8.16 -21.19 5.98
CA ARG A 153 -9.36 -21.63 6.70
C ARG A 153 -9.96 -22.80 5.91
N PRO A 154 -10.23 -23.96 6.54
CA PRO A 154 -10.96 -25.01 5.85
C PRO A 154 -12.36 -24.51 5.50
N SER A 155 -12.76 -24.75 4.25
CA SER A 155 -14.12 -24.52 3.76
C SER A 155 -15.08 -25.34 4.62
N SER A 156 -16.06 -24.70 5.25
CA SER A 156 -17.12 -25.40 5.98
C SER A 156 -18.09 -26.02 4.98
N SER A 157 -17.88 -27.29 4.66
CA SER A 157 -18.91 -28.15 4.08
C SER A 157 -19.92 -28.52 5.17
N SER A 158 -21.14 -28.03 5.01
CA SER A 158 -22.43 -28.57 5.50
C SER A 158 -22.36 -29.68 6.55
N THR A 159 -22.66 -29.35 7.82
CA THR A 159 -23.12 -30.32 8.81
C THR A 159 -24.46 -29.88 9.38
N THR A 160 -25.43 -30.76 9.18
CA THR A 160 -26.80 -30.81 9.67
C THR A 160 -27.00 -30.25 11.07
N ALA A 161 -28.03 -29.42 11.23
CA ALA A 161 -28.51 -28.90 12.51
C ALA A 161 -28.88 -30.05 13.47
N GLN A 162 -28.33 -30.03 14.69
CA GLN A 162 -28.86 -30.75 15.85
C GLN A 162 -29.25 -29.74 16.94
N PRO A 163 -30.38 -29.96 17.64
CA PRO A 163 -30.98 -28.94 18.50
C PRO A 163 -30.30 -28.80 19.86
N LEU A 164 -30.38 -27.58 20.38
CA LEU A 164 -29.80 -27.10 21.64
C LEU A 164 -30.28 -27.90 22.87
N SER A 165 -29.35 -28.53 23.57
CA SER A 165 -29.55 -28.95 24.97
C SER A 165 -28.28 -28.73 25.81
N ARG A 166 -28.34 -27.69 26.64
CA ARG A 166 -27.79 -27.49 28.00
C ARG A 166 -26.43 -28.14 28.34
N LEU A 167 -25.44 -27.29 28.67
CA LEU A 167 -24.64 -27.24 29.94
C LEU A 167 -23.38 -26.34 29.73
N PRO A 168 -22.65 -25.96 30.79
CA PRO A 168 -22.79 -24.74 31.59
C PRO A 168 -21.78 -23.64 31.22
N ILE A 169 -22.08 -22.42 31.66
CA ILE A 169 -21.20 -21.24 31.59
C ILE A 169 -19.93 -21.53 32.41
N SER A 170 -18.77 -21.63 31.74
CA SER A 170 -17.48 -21.52 32.39
C SER A 170 -16.48 -20.82 31.48
N THR A 171 -16.25 -19.56 31.84
CA THR A 171 -14.94 -18.90 31.90
C THR A 171 -13.96 -19.18 30.75
N ARG A 172 -13.77 -18.20 29.86
CA ARG A 172 -12.45 -17.82 29.36
C ARG A 172 -12.47 -16.43 28.70
N ARG A 173 -11.92 -15.49 29.48
CA ARG A 173 -10.99 -14.41 29.12
C ARG A 173 -11.10 -13.83 27.71
N MET A 174 -11.76 -12.69 27.66
CA MET A 174 -11.20 -11.40 27.21
C MET A 174 -9.67 -11.43 27.12
N CYS A 175 -9.16 -11.36 25.88
CA CYS A 175 -7.86 -10.80 25.57
C CYS A 175 -8.08 -9.89 24.35
N ILE A 176 -7.92 -8.62 24.67
CA ILE A 176 -7.77 -7.42 23.83
C ILE A 176 -6.83 -7.68 22.65
#